data_AF-A0A813V5A6-F1
#
_entry.id   AF-A0A813V5A6-F1
#
_cell.length_a   1.000
_cell.length_b   1.000
_cell.length_c   1.000
_cell.angle_alpha   90.00
_cell.angle_beta   90.00
_cell.angle_gamma   90.00
#
_symmetry.space_group_name_H-M   'P 1'
#
loop_
_entity.id
_entity.type
_entity.pdbx_description
1 polymer ?
#
loop_
_entity_poly.entity_id
_entity_poly.type
_entity_poly.pdbx_seq_one_letter_code
_entity_poly.pdbx_strand_id
1 'polypeptide(L)'
;MMIQSILVLLLIFIANVQSLSISDRANRKIEWNTLKLRWGPDPLVSNDEVYIRQPRTVQQALQEQYEQLPDILEKQCIGETTIGYRYWKDNDTAAILIFDKQGIIAGIQIAFPRSSIKGNYYSFDTQKMFNVEMINGIEMYTLTAYFIDPTLICTVGRTLSQLEHEGTGTGLFLQNGTNPIKDSIEIPLWEKDIGKTKWTFLIPVPTCIPKVNDELGGFTTQHLYFNTDPANLEC
;
A
#
# COMPACT_ATOMS: atom_id res chain seq x y z
N MET A 1 24.35 -8.07 19.99
CA MET A 1 23.48 -7.21 20.81
C MET A 1 22.20 -7.02 20.02
N MET A 2 21.15 -7.75 20.40
CA MET A 2 19.95 -7.98 19.58
C MET A 2 18.89 -6.95 19.98
N ILE A 3 18.73 -5.89 19.19
CA ILE A 3 17.67 -4.89 19.41
C ILE A 3 16.37 -5.52 18.92
N GLN A 4 15.53 -5.97 19.86
CA GLN A 4 14.17 -6.41 19.59
C GLN A 4 13.27 -5.17 19.46
N SER A 5 13.15 -4.62 18.26
CA SER A 5 12.14 -3.61 17.96
C SER A 5 10.77 -4.28 17.80
N ILE A 6 9.78 -3.79 18.54
CA ILE A 6 8.38 -4.21 18.39
C ILE A 6 7.83 -3.47 17.17
N LEU A 7 7.56 -4.21 16.08
CA LEU A 7 7.01 -3.67 14.86
C LEU A 7 5.50 -3.48 15.03
N VAL A 8 5.05 -2.26 15.31
CA VAL A 8 3.64 -1.89 15.10
C VAL A 8 3.61 -1.04 13.83
N LEU A 9 2.99 -1.57 12.77
CA LEU A 9 2.89 -0.87 11.49
C LEU A 9 1.58 -0.06 11.47
N LEU A 10 1.70 1.26 11.49
CA LEU A 10 0.60 2.16 11.15
C LEU A 10 0.76 2.55 9.67
N LEU A 11 -0.10 2.04 8.80
CA LEU A 11 -0.14 2.45 7.40
C LEU A 11 -0.91 3.77 7.28
N ILE A 12 -0.21 4.83 6.90
CA ILE A 12 -0.82 6.12 6.59
C ILE A 12 -0.81 6.26 5.06
N PHE A 13 -1.94 6.00 4.42
CA PHE A 13 -2.14 6.35 3.01
C PHE A 13 -2.40 7.85 2.92
N ILE A 14 -1.36 8.63 2.57
CA ILE A 14 -1.50 10.06 2.29
C ILE A 14 -1.81 10.21 0.80
N ALA A 15 -3.09 10.32 0.46
CA ALA A 15 -3.50 10.79 -0.86
C ALA A 15 -3.42 12.33 -0.89
N ASN A 16 -2.43 12.88 -1.59
CA ASN A 16 -2.26 14.33 -1.69
C ASN A 16 -3.31 14.95 -2.62
N VAL A 17 -4.05 15.93 -2.09
CA VAL A 17 -4.94 16.82 -2.84
C VAL A 17 -4.46 18.27 -2.62
N GLN A 18 -3.43 18.71 -3.34
CA GLN A 18 -2.87 20.10 -3.31
C GLN A 18 -3.88 21.27 -3.37
N SER A 19 -4.24 21.93 -2.26
CA SER A 19 -4.95 23.21 -2.32
C SER A 19 -4.05 24.35 -2.87
N LEU A 20 -3.96 24.46 -4.20
CA LEU A 20 -3.45 25.64 -4.90
C LEU A 20 -4.66 26.32 -5.58
N SER A 21 -4.81 27.62 -5.30
CA SER A 21 -5.82 28.58 -5.78
C SER A 21 -7.09 28.04 -6.46
N ILE A 22 -8.24 28.37 -5.86
CA ILE A 22 -9.61 27.89 -6.15
C ILE A 22 -10.09 28.10 -7.60
N SER A 23 -9.33 28.77 -8.47
CA SER A 23 -9.69 29.05 -9.87
C SER A 23 -9.28 27.97 -10.88
N ASP A 24 -8.21 27.20 -10.65
CA ASP A 24 -7.58 26.37 -11.70
C ASP A 24 -7.85 24.86 -11.59
N ARG A 25 -8.70 24.44 -10.63
CA ARG A 25 -8.76 23.05 -10.15
C ARG A 25 -9.95 22.22 -10.60
N ALA A 26 -10.97 22.83 -11.21
CA ALA A 26 -12.17 22.08 -11.60
C ALA A 26 -11.93 21.06 -12.73
N ASN A 27 -10.80 21.15 -13.47
CA ASN A 27 -10.56 20.39 -14.71
C ASN A 27 -9.21 19.65 -14.81
N ARG A 28 -8.35 19.60 -13.76
CA ARG A 28 -7.11 18.80 -13.84
C ARG A 28 -7.39 17.35 -13.42
N LYS A 29 -7.18 16.41 -14.35
CA LYS A 29 -7.17 14.97 -14.09
C LYS A 29 -6.06 14.67 -13.08
N ILE A 30 -6.38 14.08 -11.93
CA ILE A 30 -5.38 13.52 -11.03
C ILE A 30 -4.83 12.27 -11.72
N GLU A 31 -3.54 12.28 -12.08
CA GLU A 31 -2.88 11.15 -12.74
C GLU A 31 -1.83 10.58 -11.80
N TRP A 32 -1.94 9.31 -11.37
CA TRP A 32 -0.98 8.69 -10.46
C TRP A 32 0.31 8.30 -11.17
N ASN A 33 1.12 9.27 -11.57
CA ASN A 33 2.23 9.02 -12.50
C ASN A 33 3.47 8.41 -11.85
N THR A 34 3.45 8.17 -10.53
CA THR A 34 4.57 7.60 -9.79
C THR A 34 4.12 6.54 -8.78
N LEU A 35 5.07 5.75 -8.30
CA LEU A 35 4.93 4.88 -7.14
C LEU A 35 6.24 4.97 -6.36
N LYS A 36 6.20 5.61 -5.19
CA LYS A 36 7.36 5.76 -4.31
C LYS A 36 7.02 5.24 -2.92
N LEU A 37 7.97 4.55 -2.30
CA LEU A 37 7.91 4.05 -0.93
C LEU A 37 8.96 4.72 -0.05
N ARG A 38 8.61 4.91 1.22
CA ARG A 38 9.51 5.34 2.27
C ARG A 38 9.16 4.65 3.59
N TRP A 39 10.19 4.39 4.38
CA TRP A 39 10.08 3.96 5.78
C TRP A 39 10.61 5.05 6.70
N GLY A 40 9.93 5.31 7.81
CA GLY A 40 10.46 6.16 8.88
C GLY A 40 9.40 7.06 9.52
N PRO A 41 9.67 7.55 10.75
CA PRO A 41 8.66 8.13 11.64
C PRO A 41 8.16 9.52 11.24
N ASP A 42 8.90 10.25 10.41
CA ASP A 42 8.57 11.64 10.06
C ASP A 42 8.23 11.77 8.56
N PRO A 43 6.96 11.85 8.16
CA PRO A 43 6.56 12.01 6.76
C PRO A 43 6.97 13.34 6.13
N LEU A 44 7.49 14.30 6.89
CA LEU A 44 7.82 15.67 6.46
C LEU A 44 9.30 15.87 6.13
N VAL A 45 10.18 14.88 6.36
CA VAL A 45 11.56 14.95 5.88
C VAL A 45 11.54 14.92 4.34
N SER A 46 11.85 16.07 3.74
CA SER A 46 11.67 16.42 2.34
C SER A 46 12.87 16.09 1.44
N ASN A 47 13.79 15.21 1.87
CA ASN A 47 14.87 14.77 0.97
C ASN A 47 14.36 13.68 0.01
N ASP A 48 14.36 13.98 -1.29
CA ASP A 48 13.96 13.10 -2.39
C ASP A 48 14.74 11.76 -2.40
N GLU A 49 15.95 11.74 -1.81
CA GLU A 49 16.78 10.53 -1.65
C GLU A 49 16.16 9.47 -0.72
N VAL A 50 15.15 9.83 0.08
CA VAL A 50 14.50 8.91 1.03
C VAL A 50 13.28 8.21 0.40
N TYR A 51 12.92 8.55 -0.84
CA TYR A 51 11.74 8.01 -1.54
C TYR A 51 12.15 7.06 -2.67
N ILE A 52 12.02 5.76 -2.40
CA ILE A 52 12.43 4.71 -3.32
C ILE A 52 11.32 4.48 -4.34
N ARG A 53 11.61 4.78 -5.62
CA ARG A 53 10.71 4.45 -6.74
C ARG A 53 10.54 2.94 -6.83
N GLN A 54 9.33 2.52 -7.10
CA GLN A 54 8.97 1.11 -7.28
C GLN A 54 8.68 0.82 -8.75
N PRO A 55 9.02 -0.40 -9.23
CA PRO A 55 8.71 -0.83 -10.58
C PRO A 55 7.21 -0.88 -10.80
N ARG A 56 6.76 -0.47 -11.99
CA ARG A 56 5.33 -0.47 -12.37
C ARG A 56 4.99 -1.53 -13.40
N THR A 57 6.00 -2.27 -13.86
CA THR A 57 5.83 -3.45 -14.71
C THR A 57 6.67 -4.60 -14.16
N VAL A 58 6.25 -5.84 -14.43
CA VAL A 58 7.05 -7.05 -14.09
C VAL A 58 8.42 -6.99 -14.75
N GLN A 59 8.53 -6.48 -15.98
CA GLN A 59 9.81 -6.33 -16.65
C GLN A 59 10.78 -5.42 -15.87
N GLN A 60 10.29 -4.27 -15.38
CA GLN A 60 11.08 -3.39 -14.51
C GLN A 60 11.41 -4.07 -13.19
N ALA A 61 10.45 -4.78 -12.60
CA ALA A 61 10.65 -5.48 -11.33
C ALA A 61 11.80 -6.49 -11.44
N LEU A 62 11.79 -7.33 -12.49
CA LEU A 62 12.86 -8.30 -12.75
C LEU A 62 14.21 -7.63 -12.98
N GLN A 63 14.25 -6.49 -13.70
CA GLN A 63 15.47 -5.70 -13.90
C GLN A 63 16.01 -5.13 -12.57
N GLU A 64 15.11 -4.79 -11.65
CA GLU A 64 15.41 -4.28 -10.31
C GLU A 64 15.58 -5.39 -9.26
N GLN A 65 15.72 -6.64 -9.71
CA GLN A 65 15.98 -7.85 -8.90
C GLN A 65 14.82 -8.24 -7.97
N TYR A 66 13.60 -7.84 -8.31
CA TYR A 66 12.43 -8.47 -7.73
C TYR A 66 12.29 -9.89 -8.26
N GLU A 67 11.83 -10.77 -7.40
CA GLU A 67 11.49 -12.15 -7.74
C GLU A 67 10.05 -12.43 -7.35
N GLN A 68 9.41 -13.31 -8.13
CA GLN A 68 8.05 -13.73 -7.84
C GLN A 68 8.07 -14.58 -6.57
N LEU A 69 7.07 -14.41 -5.71
CA LEU A 69 6.91 -15.23 -4.52
C LEU A 69 6.93 -16.73 -4.89
N PRO A 70 7.74 -17.55 -4.20
CA PRO A 70 8.08 -18.89 -4.67
C PRO A 70 7.00 -19.95 -4.41
N ASP A 71 6.09 -19.70 -3.47
CA ASP A 71 5.08 -20.68 -3.05
C ASP A 71 4.05 -20.91 -4.17
N ILE A 72 3.63 -22.18 -4.34
CA ILE A 72 2.87 -22.69 -5.49
C ILE A 72 1.52 -21.99 -5.61
N LEU A 73 0.89 -21.65 -4.48
CA LEU A 73 -0.37 -20.88 -4.45
C LEU A 73 -0.16 -19.40 -4.80
N GLU A 74 1.07 -18.90 -4.69
CA GLU A 74 1.45 -17.50 -4.94
C GLU A 74 1.96 -17.28 -6.37
N LYS A 75 2.28 -18.36 -7.10
CA LYS A 75 2.52 -18.33 -8.54
C LYS A 75 1.27 -18.13 -9.37
N GLN A 76 0.10 -18.38 -8.78
CA GLN A 76 -1.18 -18.17 -9.44
C GLN A 76 -1.63 -16.73 -9.29
N CYS A 77 -2.31 -16.21 -10.32
CA CYS A 77 -2.92 -14.89 -10.19
C CYS A 77 -4.04 -14.90 -9.14
N ILE A 78 -4.81 -15.99 -9.03
CA ILE A 78 -5.86 -16.12 -8.03
C ILE A 78 -5.32 -17.00 -6.90
N GLY A 79 -4.94 -16.38 -5.78
CA GLY A 79 -4.58 -17.08 -4.55
C GLY A 79 -5.79 -17.36 -3.66
N GLU A 80 -5.53 -17.81 -2.43
CA GLU A 80 -6.57 -18.12 -1.44
C GLU A 80 -7.26 -16.84 -0.92
N THR A 81 -6.46 -15.85 -0.54
CA THR A 81 -6.93 -14.58 0.03
C THR A 81 -6.56 -13.37 -0.81
N THR A 82 -5.60 -13.49 -1.73
CA THR A 82 -5.05 -12.36 -2.49
C THR A 82 -5.12 -12.66 -3.98
N ILE A 83 -5.24 -11.60 -4.79
CA ILE A 83 -5.23 -11.70 -6.25
C ILE A 83 -4.10 -10.86 -6.87
N GLY A 84 -3.62 -11.28 -8.02
CA GLY A 84 -2.46 -10.72 -8.72
C GLY A 84 -1.18 -11.49 -8.46
N TYR A 85 -0.21 -11.31 -9.34
CA TYR A 85 1.11 -11.90 -9.24
C TYR A 85 1.97 -11.08 -8.27
N ARG A 86 2.47 -11.74 -7.23
CA ARG A 86 3.21 -11.09 -6.15
C ARG A 86 4.71 -11.21 -6.32
N TYR A 87 5.41 -10.10 -6.15
CA TYR A 87 6.86 -9.99 -6.27
C TYR A 87 7.42 -9.23 -5.08
N TRP A 88 8.52 -9.73 -4.54
CA TRP A 88 9.29 -9.05 -3.50
C TRP A 88 10.71 -8.82 -3.97
N LYS A 89 11.47 -8.06 -3.20
CA LYS A 89 12.90 -7.87 -3.40
C LYS A 89 13.63 -8.30 -2.15
N ASP A 90 14.72 -9.05 -2.31
CA ASP A 90 15.58 -9.49 -1.20
C ASP A 90 14.82 -10.20 -0.06
N ASN A 91 13.72 -10.91 -0.38
CA ASN A 91 12.82 -11.54 0.60
C ASN A 91 12.25 -10.55 1.66
N ASP A 92 12.12 -9.27 1.29
CA ASP A 92 11.50 -8.24 2.12
C ASP A 92 9.97 -8.29 2.01
N THR A 93 9.32 -8.70 3.10
CA THR A 93 7.85 -8.78 3.19
C THR A 93 7.20 -7.45 3.55
N ALA A 94 7.99 -6.41 3.85
CA ALA A 94 7.46 -5.08 4.12
C ALA A 94 6.97 -4.37 2.85
N ALA A 95 7.34 -4.83 1.66
CA ALA A 95 6.87 -4.28 0.39
C ALA A 95 6.78 -5.36 -0.69
N ILE A 96 5.62 -6.02 -0.77
CA ILE A 96 5.30 -7.00 -1.81
C ILE A 96 4.48 -6.30 -2.89
N LEU A 97 5.02 -6.20 -4.10
CA LEU A 97 4.33 -5.60 -5.24
C LEU A 97 3.39 -6.62 -5.88
N ILE A 98 2.19 -6.19 -6.24
CA ILE A 98 1.17 -7.01 -6.88
C ILE A 98 1.02 -6.54 -8.31
N PHE A 99 1.12 -7.43 -9.28
CA PHE A 99 0.92 -7.15 -10.71
C PHE A 99 -0.32 -7.86 -11.24
N ASP A 100 -1.00 -7.24 -12.20
CA ASP A 100 -2.08 -7.87 -12.94
C ASP A 100 -1.57 -8.92 -13.93
N LYS A 101 -2.51 -9.59 -14.60
CA LYS A 101 -2.18 -10.66 -15.54
C LYS A 101 -1.33 -10.24 -16.75
N GLN A 102 -1.30 -8.95 -17.06
CA GLN A 102 -0.52 -8.37 -18.15
C GLN A 102 0.84 -7.85 -17.65
N GLY A 103 1.13 -8.00 -16.35
CA GLY A 103 2.38 -7.60 -15.73
C GLY A 103 2.45 -6.11 -15.41
N ILE A 104 1.31 -5.41 -15.29
CA ILE A 104 1.23 -4.01 -14.86
C ILE A 104 0.91 -3.95 -13.37
N ILE A 105 1.51 -3.02 -12.64
CA ILE A 105 1.27 -2.87 -11.19
C ILE A 105 -0.23 -2.76 -10.89
N ALA A 106 -0.71 -3.54 -9.93
CA ALA A 106 -2.11 -3.64 -9.57
C ALA A 106 -2.35 -3.39 -8.08
N GLY A 107 -1.31 -3.43 -7.25
CA GLY A 107 -1.42 -3.18 -5.83
C GLY A 107 -0.11 -3.36 -5.09
N ILE A 108 -0.21 -3.29 -3.77
CA ILE A 108 0.86 -3.56 -2.82
C ILE A 108 0.31 -4.33 -1.63
N GLN A 109 1.12 -5.23 -1.10
CA GLN A 109 0.85 -5.97 0.12
C GLN A 109 2.03 -5.79 1.07
N ILE A 110 1.71 -5.70 2.35
CA ILE A 110 2.68 -5.85 3.42
C ILE A 110 2.40 -7.15 4.16
N ALA A 111 3.44 -7.75 4.71
CA ALA A 111 3.34 -8.93 5.53
C ALA A 111 4.34 -8.91 6.68
N PHE A 112 3.90 -9.36 7.85
CA PHE A 112 4.76 -9.50 9.04
C PHE A 112 4.43 -10.78 9.81
N PRO A 113 5.41 -11.43 10.46
CA PRO A 113 5.18 -12.70 11.14
C PRO A 113 4.14 -12.56 12.24
N ARG A 114 3.16 -13.47 12.27
CA ARG A 114 2.19 -13.55 13.36
C ARG A 114 2.86 -13.73 14.71
N SER A 115 3.98 -14.45 14.74
CA SER A 115 4.83 -14.67 15.91
C SER A 115 5.55 -13.41 16.41
N SER A 116 5.63 -12.33 15.62
CA SER A 116 6.25 -11.07 16.04
C SER A 116 5.35 -10.24 16.96
N ILE A 117 4.05 -10.53 16.98
CA ILE A 117 3.08 -9.83 17.83
C ILE A 117 3.16 -10.37 19.27
N LYS A 118 3.63 -9.51 20.18
CA LYS A 118 3.75 -9.82 21.60
C LYS A 118 2.64 -9.14 22.40
N GLY A 119 1.99 -9.91 23.27
CA GLY A 119 0.94 -9.40 24.17
C GLY A 119 -0.41 -9.18 23.50
N ASN A 120 -1.36 -8.62 24.25
CA ASN A 120 -2.77 -8.46 23.84
C ASN A 120 -3.11 -7.01 23.43
N TYR A 121 -2.13 -6.23 22.97
CA TYR A 121 -2.33 -4.80 22.68
C TYR A 121 -3.24 -4.54 21.47
N TYR A 122 -3.19 -5.42 20.46
CA TYR A 122 -4.03 -5.31 19.27
C TYR A 122 -4.37 -6.70 18.73
N SER A 123 -5.66 -6.95 18.49
CA SER A 123 -6.15 -8.25 18.01
C SER A 123 -6.30 -8.23 16.49
N PHE A 124 -5.20 -8.41 15.76
CA PHE A 124 -5.20 -8.45 14.29
C PHE A 124 -6.21 -9.45 13.72
N ASP A 125 -6.37 -10.62 14.36
CA ASP A 125 -7.33 -11.67 13.98
C ASP A 125 -8.80 -11.20 13.95
N THR A 126 -9.13 -10.12 14.66
CA THR A 126 -10.50 -9.57 14.71
C THR A 126 -10.77 -8.52 13.63
N GLN A 127 -9.72 -8.10 12.93
CA GLN A 127 -9.75 -6.99 11.99
C GLN A 127 -9.80 -7.53 10.58
N LYS A 128 -10.93 -7.34 9.89
CA LYS A 128 -11.18 -7.88 8.55
C LYS A 128 -10.17 -7.44 7.48
N MET A 129 -9.45 -6.35 7.70
CA MET A 129 -8.42 -5.87 6.78
C MET A 129 -7.12 -6.69 6.86
N PHE A 130 -6.90 -7.42 7.96
CA PHE A 130 -5.76 -8.31 8.09
C PHE A 130 -6.16 -9.72 7.72
N ASN A 131 -5.43 -10.32 6.79
CA ASN A 131 -5.55 -11.73 6.44
C ASN A 131 -4.36 -12.50 7.01
N VAL A 132 -4.50 -13.82 7.13
CA VAL A 132 -3.40 -14.72 7.49
C VAL A 132 -3.01 -15.50 6.26
N GLU A 133 -1.75 -15.43 5.87
CA GLU A 133 -1.18 -16.14 4.73
C GLU A 133 0.09 -16.88 5.14
N MET A 134 0.37 -18.01 4.49
CA MET A 134 1.65 -18.70 4.60
C MET A 134 2.59 -18.15 3.53
N ILE A 135 3.67 -17.49 3.94
CA ILE A 135 4.70 -16.96 3.04
C ILE A 135 6.04 -17.56 3.46
N ASN A 136 6.70 -18.30 2.56
CA ASN A 136 7.93 -19.03 2.86
C ASN A 136 7.85 -19.93 4.11
N GLY A 137 6.70 -20.57 4.33
CA GLY A 137 6.48 -21.45 5.49
C GLY A 137 6.25 -20.73 6.82
N ILE A 138 6.05 -19.41 6.80
CA ILE A 138 5.78 -18.59 7.98
C ILE A 138 4.35 -18.06 7.90
N GLU A 139 3.57 -18.22 8.97
CA GLU A 139 2.27 -17.56 9.11
C GLU A 139 2.48 -16.05 9.28
N MET A 140 2.02 -15.28 8.31
CA MET A 140 2.12 -13.84 8.26
C MET A 140 0.74 -13.22 8.38
N TYR A 141 0.63 -12.12 9.12
CA TYR A 141 -0.46 -11.19 8.91
C TYR A 141 -0.17 -10.37 7.66
N THR A 142 -1.16 -10.24 6.78
CA THR A 142 -1.06 -9.46 5.55
C THR A 142 -2.08 -8.34 5.52
N LEU A 143 -1.71 -7.21 4.92
CA LEU A 143 -2.60 -6.10 4.63
C LEU A 143 -2.36 -5.67 3.19
N THR A 144 -3.44 -5.61 2.41
CA THR A 144 -3.37 -5.47 0.96
C THR A 144 -4.17 -4.26 0.48
N ALA A 145 -3.55 -3.48 -0.42
CA ALA A 145 -4.20 -2.41 -1.14
C ALA A 145 -4.04 -2.60 -2.65
N TYR A 146 -5.13 -2.47 -3.40
CA TYR A 146 -5.15 -2.52 -4.86
C TYR A 146 -5.29 -1.12 -5.45
N PHE A 147 -4.59 -0.87 -6.56
CA PHE A 147 -4.59 0.39 -7.30
C PHE A 147 -5.59 0.39 -8.48
N ILE A 148 -6.21 -0.76 -8.73
CA ILE A 148 -7.25 -0.96 -9.73
C ILE A 148 -8.33 -1.87 -9.15
N ASP A 149 -9.50 -1.90 -9.78
CA ASP A 149 -10.58 -2.80 -9.39
C ASP A 149 -10.10 -4.27 -9.36
N PRO A 150 -10.20 -4.95 -8.21
CA PRO A 150 -9.83 -6.36 -8.05
C PRO A 150 -10.40 -7.30 -9.12
N THR A 151 -11.60 -7.04 -9.64
CA THR A 151 -12.24 -7.86 -10.68
C THR A 151 -11.43 -7.93 -11.99
N LEU A 152 -10.59 -6.93 -12.26
CA LEU A 152 -9.83 -6.79 -13.50
C LEU A 152 -8.46 -7.49 -13.43
N ILE A 153 -7.87 -7.61 -12.24
CA ILE A 153 -6.46 -7.98 -12.03
C ILE A 153 -6.10 -9.29 -12.73
N CYS A 154 -6.91 -10.34 -12.55
CA CYS A 154 -6.64 -11.66 -13.11
C CYS A 154 -7.48 -12.03 -14.33
N THR A 155 -8.38 -11.14 -14.78
CA THR A 155 -9.31 -11.42 -15.89
C THR A 155 -8.83 -10.77 -17.18
N VAL A 156 -8.71 -9.45 -17.19
CA VAL A 156 -8.31 -8.66 -18.37
C VAL A 156 -6.95 -7.98 -18.14
N GLY A 157 -6.70 -7.46 -16.94
CA GLY A 157 -5.52 -6.66 -16.62
C GLY A 157 -5.49 -5.33 -17.37
N ARG A 158 -4.36 -4.63 -17.29
CA ARG A 158 -4.12 -3.36 -17.98
C ARG A 158 -3.07 -3.51 -19.06
N THR A 159 -3.18 -2.68 -20.09
CA THR A 159 -2.17 -2.52 -21.14
C THR A 159 -1.13 -1.48 -20.74
N LEU A 160 0.03 -1.47 -21.41
CA LEU A 160 1.02 -0.40 -21.25
C LEU A 160 0.45 0.97 -21.60
N SER A 161 -0.40 1.06 -22.63
CA SER A 161 -1.07 2.31 -22.98
C SER A 161 -1.99 2.81 -21.86
N GLN A 162 -2.71 1.91 -21.18
CA GLN A 162 -3.50 2.29 -20.00
C GLN A 162 -2.61 2.76 -18.86
N LEU A 163 -1.47 2.09 -18.59
CA LEU A 163 -0.50 2.56 -17.60
C LEU A 163 0.02 3.97 -17.92
N GLU A 164 0.27 4.28 -19.20
CA GLU A 164 0.72 5.61 -19.64
C GLU A 164 -0.34 6.70 -19.48
N HIS A 165 -1.62 6.38 -19.70
CA HIS A 165 -2.72 7.36 -19.68
C HIS A 165 -3.42 7.49 -18.31
N GLU A 166 -3.39 6.44 -17.50
CA GLU A 166 -4.08 6.35 -16.19
C GLU A 166 -3.08 6.39 -15.03
N GLY A 167 -1.80 6.12 -15.29
CA GLY A 167 -0.78 6.02 -14.26
C GLY A 167 -0.83 4.71 -13.48
N THR A 168 -0.28 4.71 -12.28
CA THR A 168 -0.14 3.58 -11.36
C THR A 168 -1.48 2.93 -11.02
N GLY A 169 -2.58 3.67 -11.03
CA GLY A 169 -3.90 3.13 -10.70
C GLY A 169 -5.05 4.05 -11.09
N THR A 170 -6.25 3.48 -11.07
CA THR A 170 -7.52 4.16 -11.35
C THR A 170 -8.39 4.34 -10.10
N GLY A 171 -8.00 3.73 -8.98
CA GLY A 171 -8.65 3.83 -7.68
C GLY A 171 -7.79 3.23 -6.57
N LEU A 172 -8.19 3.39 -5.30
CA LEU A 172 -7.50 2.75 -4.17
C LEU A 172 -8.50 1.88 -3.42
N PHE A 173 -8.23 0.59 -3.36
CA PHE A 173 -9.11 -0.40 -2.75
C PHE A 173 -8.37 -1.08 -1.61
N LEU A 174 -8.87 -0.96 -0.38
CA LEU A 174 -8.34 -1.74 0.73
C LEU A 174 -9.08 -3.07 0.82
N GLN A 175 -8.34 -4.15 0.85
CA GLN A 175 -8.92 -5.46 1.08
C GLN A 175 -9.48 -5.53 2.52
N ASN A 176 -10.77 -5.85 2.66
CA ASN A 176 -11.45 -5.92 3.95
C ASN A 176 -12.21 -7.24 4.13
N GLY A 177 -11.52 -8.33 3.82
CA GLY A 177 -11.96 -9.71 3.95
C GLY A 177 -11.05 -10.64 3.14
N THR A 178 -11.42 -11.91 3.08
CA THR A 178 -10.64 -12.94 2.36
C THR A 178 -10.95 -12.97 0.87
N ASN A 179 -12.02 -12.32 0.40
CA ASN A 179 -12.35 -12.24 -1.03
C ASN A 179 -12.11 -10.82 -1.57
N PRO A 180 -10.97 -10.55 -2.24
CA PRO A 180 -10.67 -9.21 -2.77
C PRO A 180 -11.73 -8.63 -3.71
N ILE A 181 -12.44 -9.49 -4.45
CA ILE A 181 -13.47 -9.07 -5.42
C ILE A 181 -14.74 -8.57 -4.72
N LYS A 182 -15.10 -9.16 -3.58
CA LYS A 182 -16.35 -8.85 -2.86
C LYS A 182 -16.16 -7.94 -1.66
N ASP A 183 -15.00 -8.06 -1.02
CA ASP A 183 -14.77 -7.53 0.32
C ASP A 183 -13.83 -6.31 0.31
N SER A 184 -13.37 -5.86 -0.86
CA SER A 184 -12.57 -4.63 -0.94
C SER A 184 -13.43 -3.38 -0.78
N ILE A 185 -12.89 -2.39 -0.07
CA ILE A 185 -13.52 -1.08 0.10
C ILE A 185 -12.74 -0.04 -0.70
N GLU A 186 -13.42 0.61 -1.63
CA GLU A 186 -12.87 1.74 -2.36
C GLU A 186 -12.75 2.98 -1.46
N ILE A 187 -11.60 3.64 -1.52
CA ILE A 187 -11.35 4.95 -0.91
C ILE A 187 -11.80 6.02 -1.91
N PRO A 188 -12.72 6.93 -1.51
CA PRO A 188 -13.12 8.04 -2.36
C PRO A 188 -11.92 8.87 -2.81
N LEU A 189 -11.81 9.07 -4.12
CA LEU A 189 -10.76 9.91 -4.69
C LEU A 189 -10.94 11.39 -4.34
N TRP A 190 -12.19 11.84 -4.17
CA TRP A 190 -12.52 13.24 -3.91
C TRP A 190 -13.12 13.45 -2.53
N GLU A 191 -12.70 14.51 -1.86
CA GLU A 191 -13.21 14.92 -0.55
C GLU A 191 -14.73 15.09 -0.52
N LYS A 192 -15.32 15.66 -1.58
CA LYS A 192 -16.78 15.82 -1.70
C LYS A 192 -17.54 14.49 -1.61
N ASP A 193 -16.88 13.37 -1.92
CA ASP A 193 -17.47 12.04 -1.92
C ASP A 193 -17.26 11.30 -0.59
N ILE A 194 -16.39 11.80 0.30
CA ILE A 194 -16.16 11.23 1.64
C ILE A 194 -17.44 11.25 2.49
N GLY A 195 -18.23 12.33 2.43
CA GLY A 195 -19.46 12.48 3.22
C GLY A 195 -20.54 11.43 2.95
N LYS A 196 -20.39 10.63 1.90
CA LYS A 196 -21.28 9.50 1.55
C LYS A 196 -20.74 8.15 2.03
N THR A 197 -19.61 8.13 2.72
CA THR A 197 -18.91 6.92 3.14
C THR A 197 -18.69 6.89 4.65
N LYS A 198 -18.08 5.81 5.15
CA LYS A 198 -17.63 5.69 6.54
C LYS A 198 -16.22 6.27 6.76
N TRP A 199 -15.58 6.75 5.69
CA TRP A 199 -14.29 7.41 5.78
C TRP A 199 -14.46 8.74 6.51
N THR A 200 -13.52 9.04 7.41
CA THR A 200 -13.48 10.31 8.13
C THR A 200 -12.17 11.01 7.84
N PHE A 201 -12.21 12.34 7.83
CA PHE A 201 -11.00 13.13 7.94
C PHE A 201 -10.39 12.93 9.33
N LEU A 202 -9.08 12.68 9.37
CA LEU A 202 -8.30 12.80 10.59
C LEU A 202 -7.93 14.28 10.75
N ILE A 203 -8.81 15.07 11.38
CA ILE A 203 -8.56 16.47 11.71
C ILE A 203 -8.78 16.69 13.22
N PRO A 204 -7.78 17.23 13.96
CA PRO A 204 -6.40 17.42 13.51
C PRO A 204 -5.71 16.06 13.25
N VAL A 205 -4.69 16.05 12.38
CA VAL A 205 -3.76 14.91 12.30
C VAL A 205 -3.31 14.62 13.73
N PRO A 206 -3.49 13.39 14.25
CA PRO A 206 -3.26 13.12 15.67
C PRO A 206 -1.83 13.53 16.06
N THR A 207 -1.70 14.55 16.91
CA THR A 207 -0.43 14.99 17.51
C THR A 207 0.18 13.92 18.43
N CYS A 208 -0.49 12.77 18.59
CA CYS A 208 -0.11 11.66 19.43
C CYS A 208 0.61 10.50 18.70
N ILE A 209 0.82 10.55 17.37
CA ILE A 209 1.72 9.56 16.73
C ILE A 209 3.13 9.59 17.35
N PRO A 210 3.72 10.77 17.65
CA PRO A 210 5.01 10.85 18.36
C PRO A 210 4.92 10.37 19.82
N LYS A 211 3.82 10.64 20.52
CA LYS A 211 3.68 10.26 21.94
C LYS A 211 3.57 8.76 22.13
N VAL A 212 2.83 8.09 21.24
CA VAL A 212 2.73 6.62 21.26
C VAL A 212 4.03 5.97 20.76
N ASN A 213 4.79 6.65 19.87
CA ASN A 213 6.12 6.21 19.43
C ASN A 213 7.11 6.12 20.61
N ASP A 214 7.09 7.10 21.51
CA ASP A 214 7.95 7.14 22.69
C ASP A 214 7.51 6.14 23.77
N GLU A 215 6.20 5.87 23.90
CA GLU A 215 5.65 4.93 24.89
C GLU A 215 5.73 3.46 24.47
N LEU A 216 5.69 3.15 23.16
CA LEU A 216 5.69 1.78 22.63
C LEU A 216 7.02 1.30 22.03
N GLY A 217 8.08 2.13 22.08
CA GLY A 217 9.42 1.73 21.66
C GLY A 217 9.70 1.86 20.16
N GLY A 218 9.05 2.81 19.50
CA GLY A 218 9.24 3.12 18.09
C GLY A 218 8.15 2.53 17.18
N PHE A 219 7.62 3.34 16.27
CA PHE A 219 6.82 2.88 15.13
C PHE A 219 7.63 2.97 13.85
N THR A 220 7.50 1.95 13.00
CA THR A 220 7.89 2.08 11.59
C THR A 220 6.60 2.29 10.80
N THR A 221 6.45 3.47 10.21
CA THR A 221 5.38 3.77 9.25
C THR A 221 5.91 3.53 7.84
N GLN A 222 5.09 2.88 7.02
CA GLN A 222 5.30 2.83 5.58
C GLN A 222 4.41 3.89 4.92
N HIS A 223 5.02 4.72 4.08
CA HIS A 223 4.32 5.76 3.36
C HIS A 223 4.34 5.45 1.86
N LEU A 224 3.16 5.45 1.26
CA LEU A 224 2.94 5.19 -0.15
C LEU A 224 2.54 6.48 -0.87
N TYR A 225 3.31 6.88 -1.88
CA TYR A 225 3.07 8.11 -2.62
C TYR A 225 2.78 7.81 -4.10
N PHE A 226 1.63 8.28 -4.55
CA PHE A 226 1.17 8.15 -5.93
C PHE A 226 1.48 9.40 -6.78
N ASN A 227 1.54 10.59 -6.17
CA ASN A 227 1.74 11.88 -6.87
C ASN A 227 2.60 12.92 -6.14
N THR A 228 3.38 13.66 -6.95
CA THR A 228 4.24 14.82 -6.63
C THR A 228 5.38 14.60 -5.62
N ASP A 229 6.37 15.50 -5.69
CA ASP A 229 7.49 15.59 -4.76
C ASP A 229 6.95 15.72 -3.32
N PRO A 230 7.28 14.77 -2.43
CA PRO A 230 6.84 14.78 -1.04
C PRO A 230 7.31 16.00 -0.24
N ALA A 231 8.27 16.79 -0.74
CA ALA A 231 8.60 18.10 -0.18
C ALA A 231 7.40 19.08 -0.17
N ASN A 232 6.38 18.87 -1.00
CA ASN A 232 5.15 19.67 -0.99
C ASN A 232 4.19 19.32 0.17
N LEU A 233 4.61 18.46 1.11
CA LEU A 233 3.89 18.15 2.35
C LEU A 233 4.25 19.09 3.50
N GLU A 234 5.23 19.98 3.33
CA GLU A 234 5.52 21.03 4.30
C GLU A 234 4.35 22.02 4.34
N CYS A 235 3.75 22.15 5.53
CA CYS A 235 2.70 23.13 5.84
C CYS A 235 3.18 24.58 5.68
#